data_AF-A0A5M3MRG0-F1
#
_entry.id   AF-A0A5M3MRG0-F1
#
_cell.length_a   1.000
_cell.length_b   1.000
_cell.length_c   1.000
_cell.angle_alpha   90.00
_cell.angle_beta   90.00
_cell.angle_gamma   90.00
#
_symmetry.space_group_name_H-M   'P 1'
#
loop_
_entity.id
_entity.type
_entity.pdbx_description
1 polymer ?
#
loop_
_entity_poly.entity_id
_entity_poly.type
_entity_poly.pdbx_seq_one_letter_code
_entity_poly.pdbx_strand_id
1 'polypeptide(L)'
;MGLPHPCSELPTNAADLLQRYSIHVRVAKFAISDAEYQKSVISKEGWDLQDKSGVVIPYHVYWGPLYPPAGVGRVGDVFVDSKSHSLWARLRRGWKEWRGPTPTEETSKVNLNDKGRQQFNSFLIGHPDLPAVDRYLWYQDQKAGWFTRAVVHSSRRQDMRRLGLGGEACEKEYRASGRAVLADTIKILEKQTRKRDRVEDVADMSITSRAHKKPRTSVDTAENTIDPGESASKLKKSGRNDELNVGPMEDVMKAFGKAMEQAVTNHSDDALRAAEVKIQTMQQRVYELQLQHVTESSKFNTELTKAQEKIEKLTKDKEGLEEQLWIEAECHKKTQKRYDKLHGKVQRMHETMHDLFPKMGRDSREGEQGDESEGR
;
A
#
# COMPACT_ATOMS: atom_id res chain seq x y z
N MET A 1 2.05 32.22 22.86
CA MET A 1 1.34 31.46 21.82
C MET A 1 2.20 31.56 20.56
N GLY A 2 2.58 30.44 19.95
CA GLY A 2 3.31 30.47 18.68
C GLY A 2 2.44 31.06 17.57
N LEU A 3 3.05 31.75 16.61
CA LEU A 3 2.33 32.17 15.40
C LEU A 3 1.88 30.94 14.61
N PRO A 4 0.69 30.94 14.00
CA PRO A 4 0.25 29.85 13.15
C PRO A 4 1.24 29.64 12.00
N HIS A 5 1.53 28.37 11.71
CA HIS A 5 2.58 27.99 10.78
C HIS A 5 2.33 28.54 9.36
N PRO A 6 3.33 29.09 8.65
CA PRO A 6 3.19 29.34 7.22
C PRO A 6 3.05 28.00 6.48
N CYS A 7 1.91 27.75 5.83
CA CYS A 7 1.40 26.43 5.37
C CYS A 7 0.33 25.77 6.27
N SER A 8 -0.21 26.44 7.29
CA SER A 8 -1.55 26.10 7.83
C SER A 8 -2.69 26.82 7.12
N GLU A 9 -2.44 28.01 6.57
CA GLU A 9 -3.43 28.83 5.86
C GLU A 9 -3.18 28.86 4.35
N LEU A 10 -4.27 28.89 3.57
CA LEU A 10 -4.20 29.15 2.13
C LEU A 10 -3.89 30.64 1.86
N PRO A 11 -3.24 30.99 0.74
CA PRO A 11 -3.13 32.39 0.30
C PRO A 11 -4.50 33.05 0.17
N THR A 12 -4.63 34.34 0.49
CA THR A 12 -5.91 35.07 0.53
C THR A 12 -6.68 35.05 -0.81
N ASN A 13 -5.95 34.95 -1.93
CA ASN A 13 -6.48 34.85 -3.29
C ASN A 13 -6.64 33.41 -3.80
N ALA A 14 -6.35 32.40 -2.98
CA ALA A 14 -6.40 31.00 -3.42
C ALA A 14 -7.83 30.49 -3.57
N ALA A 15 -8.79 30.92 -2.74
CA ALA A 15 -10.17 30.42 -2.77
C ALA A 15 -10.81 30.53 -4.16
N ASP A 16 -10.79 31.74 -4.75
CA ASP A 16 -11.32 32.00 -6.10
C ASP A 16 -10.63 31.15 -7.18
N LEU A 17 -9.30 30.99 -7.08
CA LEU A 17 -8.53 30.19 -8.03
C LEU A 17 -8.85 28.69 -7.88
N LEU A 18 -8.92 28.18 -6.65
CA LEU A 18 -9.25 26.78 -6.37
C LEU A 18 -10.66 26.46 -6.87
N GLN A 19 -11.65 27.33 -6.63
CA GLN A 19 -13.01 27.17 -7.13
C GLN A 19 -13.06 27.24 -8.67
N ARG A 20 -12.44 28.26 -9.28
CA ARG A 20 -12.44 28.49 -10.74
C ARG A 20 -11.83 27.33 -11.54
N TYR A 21 -10.83 26.64 -10.99
CA TYR A 21 -10.16 25.51 -11.64
C TYR A 21 -10.60 24.15 -11.10
N SER A 22 -11.61 24.09 -10.22
CA SER A 22 -12.08 22.86 -9.56
C SER A 22 -10.94 22.07 -8.89
N ILE A 23 -10.07 22.78 -8.19
CA ILE A 23 -8.94 22.22 -7.45
C ILE A 23 -9.36 22.02 -5.99
N HIS A 24 -9.38 20.76 -5.56
CA HIS A 24 -9.51 20.39 -4.16
C HIS A 24 -8.16 20.56 -3.45
N VAL A 25 -8.18 20.87 -2.16
CA VAL A 25 -6.97 20.95 -1.34
C VAL A 25 -7.16 20.20 -0.03
N ARG A 26 -6.11 19.47 0.38
CA ARG A 26 -6.02 18.87 1.72
C ARG A 26 -4.69 19.27 2.36
N VAL A 27 -4.70 19.49 3.68
CA VAL A 27 -3.46 19.61 4.45
C VAL A 27 -2.90 18.22 4.71
N ALA A 28 -1.61 18.04 4.45
CA ALA A 28 -0.84 16.87 4.77
C ALA A 28 0.34 17.26 5.67
N LYS A 29 0.98 16.26 6.29
CA LYS A 29 2.14 16.47 7.17
C LYS A 29 3.13 15.32 7.05
N PHE A 30 4.41 15.60 7.29
CA PHE A 30 5.43 14.59 7.55
C PHE A 30 6.24 14.99 8.79
N ALA A 31 6.78 14.00 9.49
CA ALA A 31 7.67 14.23 10.63
C ALA A 31 9.14 14.05 10.22
N ILE A 32 10.00 14.87 10.81
CA ILE A 32 11.46 14.71 10.80
C ILE A 32 11.95 14.68 12.25
N SER A 33 13.02 13.93 12.49
CA SER A 33 13.69 13.92 13.79
C SER A 33 14.36 15.27 14.07
N ASP A 34 14.53 15.64 15.34
CA ASP A 34 15.24 16.86 15.72
C ASP A 34 16.68 16.86 15.14
N ALA A 35 17.33 15.69 15.09
CA ALA A 35 18.65 15.54 14.49
C ALA A 35 18.68 15.75 12.95
N GLU A 36 17.57 15.53 12.24
CA GLU A 36 17.40 15.95 10.84
C GLU A 36 17.12 17.45 10.75
N TYR A 37 16.26 17.98 11.62
CA TYR A 37 15.88 19.40 11.63
C TYR A 37 17.08 20.32 11.92
N GLN A 38 17.90 20.00 12.93
CA GLN A 38 19.12 20.75 13.26
C GLN A 38 20.20 20.71 12.16
N LYS A 39 20.11 19.77 11.20
CA LYS A 39 20.98 19.74 10.01
C LYS A 39 20.47 20.64 8.88
N SER A 40 19.20 21.04 8.92
CA SER A 40 18.66 21.97 7.93
C SER A 40 19.17 23.39 8.21
N VAL A 41 19.73 24.03 7.19
CA VAL A 41 20.42 25.33 7.30
C VAL A 41 19.43 26.51 7.36
N ILE A 42 18.13 26.24 7.34
CA ILE A 42 17.10 27.29 7.32
C ILE A 42 16.89 27.83 8.74
N SER A 43 16.79 29.14 8.84
CA SER A 43 16.80 29.90 10.10
C SER A 43 15.78 29.36 11.12
N LYS A 44 16.18 29.41 12.40
CA LYS A 44 15.40 28.95 13.58
C LYS A 44 14.09 29.73 13.83
N GLU A 45 13.63 30.52 12.87
CA GLU A 45 12.46 31.39 13.00
C GLU A 45 11.19 30.65 12.55
N GLY A 46 10.39 30.17 13.52
CA GLY A 46 8.94 29.98 13.34
C GLY A 46 8.38 28.56 13.14
N TRP A 47 9.16 27.49 13.28
CA TRP A 47 8.69 26.10 13.12
C TRP A 47 8.30 25.43 14.47
N ASP A 48 7.42 26.07 15.25
CA ASP A 48 7.05 25.65 16.61
C ASP A 48 6.00 24.51 16.70
N LEU A 49 5.99 23.59 15.72
CA LEU A 49 5.21 22.35 15.79
C LEU A 49 6.11 21.17 16.19
N GLN A 50 6.64 21.26 17.41
CA GLN A 50 7.28 20.12 18.09
C GLN A 50 6.22 19.22 18.70
N ASP A 51 6.25 17.94 18.32
CA ASP A 51 5.66 16.85 19.10
C ASP A 51 6.79 16.08 19.82
N LYS A 52 6.44 15.24 20.80
CA LYS A 52 7.40 14.34 21.48
C LYS A 52 8.14 13.39 20.53
N SER A 53 7.70 13.29 19.27
CA SER A 53 8.28 12.47 18.20
C SER A 53 9.18 13.23 17.21
N GLY A 54 9.28 14.57 17.32
CA GLY A 54 10.10 15.43 16.46
C GLY A 54 9.33 16.62 15.86
N VAL A 55 9.90 17.23 14.81
CA VAL A 55 9.32 18.39 14.13
C VAL A 55 8.35 17.95 13.04
N VAL A 56 7.12 18.47 13.10
CA VAL A 56 6.04 18.17 12.14
C VAL A 56 5.95 19.28 11.09
N ILE A 57 6.11 18.92 9.83
CA ILE A 57 6.12 19.84 8.69
C ILE A 57 4.83 19.71 7.88
N PRO A 58 3.93 20.72 7.93
CA PRO A 58 2.70 20.74 7.14
C PRO A 58 2.96 21.22 5.71
N TYR A 59 2.17 20.69 4.77
CA TYR A 59 2.16 21.10 3.36
C TYR A 59 0.77 20.82 2.77
N HIS A 60 0.37 21.57 1.74
CA HIS A 60 -0.87 21.31 1.02
C HIS A 60 -0.64 20.29 -0.10
N VAL A 61 -1.62 19.41 -0.27
CA VAL A 61 -1.78 18.58 -1.47
C VAL A 61 -3.00 19.10 -2.22
N TYR A 62 -2.76 19.76 -3.34
CA TYR A 62 -3.77 20.18 -4.30
C TYR A 62 -4.07 19.03 -5.28
N TRP A 63 -5.34 18.89 -5.64
CA TRP A 63 -5.82 17.86 -6.56
C TRP A 63 -6.86 18.47 -7.50
N GLY A 64 -6.57 18.52 -8.79
CA GLY A 64 -7.48 19.10 -9.77
C GLY A 64 -7.06 18.79 -11.21
N PRO A 65 -7.88 19.16 -12.20
CA PRO A 65 -7.50 19.03 -13.59
C PRO A 65 -6.48 20.11 -13.98
N LEU A 66 -5.59 19.79 -14.93
CA LEU A 66 -4.62 20.70 -15.57
C LEU A 66 -3.40 21.09 -14.71
N TYR A 67 -2.51 21.88 -15.30
CA TYR A 67 -1.30 22.41 -14.68
C TYR A 67 -1.62 23.38 -13.51
N PRO A 68 -0.87 23.32 -12.38
CA PRO A 68 -1.13 24.18 -11.22
C PRO A 68 -0.98 25.68 -11.54
N PRO A 69 -1.97 26.54 -11.19
CA PRO A 69 -1.86 27.97 -11.41
C PRO A 69 -0.63 28.58 -10.73
N ALA A 70 0.05 29.51 -11.42
CA ALA A 70 1.34 30.04 -10.99
C ALA A 70 1.32 30.76 -9.63
N GLY A 71 0.17 31.33 -9.24
CA GLY A 71 -0.07 31.99 -7.95
C GLY A 71 -0.69 31.10 -6.86
N VAL A 72 -0.95 29.81 -7.13
CA VAL A 72 -1.40 28.84 -6.12
C VAL A 72 -0.20 28.14 -5.51
N GLY A 73 -0.29 27.82 -4.22
CA GLY A 73 0.69 27.03 -3.48
C GLY A 73 1.82 27.84 -2.83
N ARG A 74 2.20 27.40 -1.63
CA ARG A 74 3.40 27.81 -0.90
C ARG A 74 4.57 26.86 -1.22
N VAL A 75 5.80 27.29 -0.97
CA VAL A 75 6.98 26.43 -1.18
C VAL A 75 6.85 25.17 -0.31
N GLY A 76 7.11 24.00 -0.88
CA GLY A 76 6.87 22.71 -0.24
C GLY A 76 5.48 22.11 -0.52
N ASP A 77 4.52 22.86 -1.05
CA ASP A 77 3.23 22.29 -1.47
C ASP A 77 3.36 21.36 -2.69
N VAL A 78 2.39 20.47 -2.85
CA VAL A 78 2.34 19.44 -3.90
C VAL A 78 1.02 19.55 -4.67
N PHE A 79 1.07 19.35 -5.99
CA PHE A 79 -0.13 19.34 -6.85
C PHE A 79 -0.20 18.07 -7.68
N VAL A 80 -1.38 17.46 -7.77
CA VAL A 80 -1.66 16.29 -8.62
C VAL A 80 -2.66 16.70 -9.71
N ASP A 81 -2.23 16.66 -10.96
CA ASP A 81 -3.09 16.83 -12.13
C ASP A 81 -3.83 15.53 -12.42
N SER A 82 -5.14 15.50 -12.14
CA SER A 82 -5.99 14.33 -12.35
C SER A 82 -6.23 13.99 -13.82
N LYS A 83 -5.95 14.92 -14.76
CA LYS A 83 -6.21 14.75 -16.19
C LYS A 83 -4.94 14.37 -16.96
N SER A 84 -3.83 15.06 -16.74
CA SER A 84 -2.55 14.69 -17.37
C SER A 84 -1.77 13.65 -16.57
N HIS A 85 -2.24 13.31 -15.38
CA HIS A 85 -1.59 12.42 -14.41
C HIS A 85 -0.18 12.92 -14.03
N SER A 86 0.01 14.23 -13.95
CA SER A 86 1.30 14.84 -13.59
C SER A 86 1.35 15.20 -12.11
N LEU A 87 2.46 14.85 -11.44
CA LEU A 87 2.76 15.29 -10.07
C LEU A 87 3.69 16.51 -10.14
N TRP A 88 3.45 17.51 -9.30
CA TRP A 88 4.24 18.74 -9.24
C TRP A 88 4.58 19.10 -7.80
N ALA A 89 5.76 19.68 -7.58
CA ALA A 89 6.09 20.36 -6.32
C ALA A 89 6.29 21.86 -6.53
N ARG A 90 5.85 22.66 -5.56
CA ARG A 90 6.08 24.10 -5.52
C ARG A 90 7.45 24.38 -4.94
N LEU A 91 8.36 24.82 -5.80
CA LEU A 91 9.70 25.27 -5.43
C LEU A 91 9.75 26.81 -5.42
N ARG A 92 10.83 27.39 -4.88
CA ARG A 92 11.06 28.84 -4.86
C ARG A 92 11.03 29.51 -6.25
N ARG A 93 11.33 28.75 -7.31
CA ARG A 93 11.30 29.21 -8.73
C ARG A 93 9.97 28.88 -9.45
N GLY A 94 8.96 28.37 -8.75
CA GLY A 94 7.68 27.94 -9.34
C GLY A 94 7.44 26.42 -9.25
N TRP A 95 6.45 25.94 -9.99
CA TRP A 95 6.06 24.53 -10.01
C TRP A 95 7.02 23.69 -10.88
N LYS A 96 7.57 22.61 -10.33
CA LYS A 96 8.44 21.64 -11.04
C LYS A 96 7.74 20.29 -11.15
N GLU A 97 7.68 19.75 -12.37
CA GLU A 97 7.09 18.44 -12.65
C GLU A 97 7.98 17.31 -12.14
N TRP A 98 7.40 16.35 -11.43
CA TRP A 98 8.01 15.07 -11.12
C TRP A 98 8.12 14.22 -12.39
N ARG A 99 9.35 13.94 -12.83
CA ARG A 99 9.59 13.12 -14.03
C ARG A 99 9.39 11.61 -13.80
N GLY A 100 9.23 11.18 -12.55
CA GLY A 100 8.86 9.81 -12.20
C GLY A 100 9.91 9.06 -11.38
N PRO A 101 9.68 7.75 -11.17
CA PRO A 101 10.55 6.89 -10.40
C PRO A 101 11.72 6.31 -11.22
N THR A 102 11.66 6.42 -12.55
CA THR A 102 12.61 5.84 -13.50
C THR A 102 13.68 6.84 -13.93
N PRO A 103 14.91 6.37 -14.21
CA PRO A 103 15.83 7.11 -15.07
C PRO A 103 15.19 7.29 -16.46
N THR A 104 15.33 8.47 -17.07
CA THR A 104 14.99 8.72 -18.48
C THR A 104 16.04 8.10 -19.41
N GLU A 105 15.77 8.08 -20.72
CA GLU A 105 16.71 7.59 -21.74
C GLU A 105 18.08 8.31 -21.73
N GLU A 106 18.12 9.56 -21.24
CA GLU A 106 19.35 10.34 -21.06
C GLU A 106 20.22 9.84 -19.90
N THR A 107 19.60 9.19 -18.92
CA THR A 107 20.25 8.66 -17.70
C THR A 107 20.52 7.17 -17.72
N SER A 108 19.73 6.38 -18.47
CA SER A 108 19.98 4.93 -18.61
C SER A 108 21.13 4.61 -19.57
N LYS A 109 21.58 5.57 -20.40
CA LYS A 109 22.74 5.42 -21.29
C LYS A 109 24.09 5.45 -20.57
N VAL A 110 24.12 5.90 -19.32
CA VAL A 110 25.28 5.79 -18.44
C VAL A 110 25.07 4.56 -17.56
N ASN A 111 25.92 3.55 -17.72
CA ASN A 111 25.95 2.36 -16.85
C ASN A 111 25.80 2.77 -15.38
N LEU A 112 25.06 2.00 -14.57
CA LEU A 112 24.75 2.25 -13.15
C LEU A 112 25.96 2.11 -12.19
N ASN A 113 27.08 2.72 -12.56
CA ASN A 113 28.16 3.13 -11.67
C ASN A 113 27.70 4.32 -10.79
N ASP A 114 28.58 4.79 -9.90
CA ASP A 114 28.23 5.87 -8.97
C ASP A 114 27.82 7.19 -9.67
N LYS A 115 28.26 7.44 -10.90
CA LYS A 115 27.79 8.60 -11.70
C LYS A 115 26.33 8.44 -12.12
N GLY A 116 25.89 7.23 -12.50
CA GLY A 116 24.48 6.93 -12.77
C GLY A 116 23.60 7.11 -11.53
N ARG A 117 24.11 6.76 -10.34
CA ARG A 117 23.42 7.01 -9.05
C ARG A 117 23.36 8.51 -8.71
N GLN A 118 24.44 9.27 -8.92
CA GLN A 118 24.45 10.73 -8.75
C GLN A 118 23.49 11.42 -9.73
N GLN A 119 23.44 10.97 -10.99
CA GLN A 119 22.46 11.44 -11.96
C GLN A 119 21.04 11.14 -11.49
N PHE A 120 20.70 9.90 -11.14
CA PHE A 120 19.35 9.57 -10.63
C PHE A 120 18.91 10.48 -9.47
N ASN A 121 19.81 10.74 -8.52
CA ASN A 121 19.56 11.64 -7.40
C ASN A 121 19.26 13.10 -7.81
N SER A 122 19.68 13.56 -9.00
CA SER A 122 19.37 14.91 -9.51
C SER A 122 17.99 15.02 -10.17
N PHE A 123 17.36 13.90 -10.57
CA PHE A 123 15.98 13.86 -11.07
C PHE A 123 14.95 13.79 -9.95
N LEU A 124 15.34 13.25 -8.78
CA LEU A 124 14.52 13.35 -7.57
C LEU A 124 14.36 14.83 -7.18
N ILE A 125 13.14 15.24 -6.86
CA ILE A 125 12.87 16.59 -6.36
C ILE A 125 12.95 16.51 -4.83
N GLY A 126 14.07 16.97 -4.27
CA GLY A 126 14.22 17.12 -2.81
C GLY A 126 13.30 18.22 -2.25
N HIS A 127 12.98 18.14 -0.97
CA HIS A 127 12.15 19.15 -0.29
C HIS A 127 12.84 20.53 -0.33
N PRO A 128 12.19 21.59 -0.87
CA PRO A 128 12.84 22.86 -1.19
C PRO A 128 13.46 23.57 0.02
N ASP A 129 12.87 23.38 1.20
CA ASP A 129 13.31 24.02 2.45
C ASP A 129 14.06 23.06 3.39
N LEU A 130 14.31 21.81 2.97
CA LEU A 130 15.07 20.83 3.76
C LEU A 130 16.16 20.14 2.91
N PRO A 131 17.07 20.88 2.24
CA PRO A 131 18.04 20.31 1.31
C PRO A 131 19.04 19.34 1.96
N ALA A 132 19.21 19.40 3.29
CA ALA A 132 20.07 18.50 4.06
C ALA A 132 19.35 17.23 4.58
N VAL A 133 18.03 17.11 4.37
CA VAL A 133 17.22 15.98 4.83
C VAL A 133 16.83 15.13 3.62
N ASP A 134 16.88 13.80 3.76
CA ASP A 134 16.58 12.84 2.70
C ASP A 134 15.06 12.72 2.42
N ARG A 135 14.40 13.84 2.08
CA ARG A 135 12.98 13.94 1.74
C ARG A 135 12.78 14.31 0.28
N TYR A 136 12.07 13.44 -0.44
CA TYR A 136 11.89 13.54 -1.89
C TYR A 136 10.41 13.47 -2.26
N LEU A 137 10.03 14.25 -3.26
CA LEU A 137 8.70 14.23 -3.84
C LEU A 137 8.41 12.86 -4.44
N TRP A 138 7.29 12.26 -4.01
CA TRP A 138 6.87 10.95 -4.50
C TRP A 138 5.34 10.80 -4.47
N TYR A 139 4.86 9.75 -5.11
CA TYR A 139 3.47 9.30 -5.04
C TYR A 139 3.41 7.82 -4.70
N GLN A 140 2.85 7.50 -3.54
CA GLN A 140 2.66 6.12 -3.07
C GLN A 140 1.31 6.04 -2.34
N ASP A 141 0.57 4.92 -2.50
CA ASP A 141 -0.62 4.60 -1.71
C ASP A 141 -1.62 5.76 -1.57
N GLN A 142 -1.98 6.38 -2.71
CA GLN A 142 -2.89 7.53 -2.83
C GLN A 142 -2.38 8.85 -2.18
N LYS A 143 -1.12 8.88 -1.76
CA LYS A 143 -0.46 9.99 -1.07
C LYS A 143 0.65 10.56 -1.93
N ALA A 144 0.36 11.71 -2.53
CA ALA A 144 1.38 12.64 -3.03
C ALA A 144 2.03 13.35 -1.83
N GLY A 145 3.36 13.43 -1.78
CA GLY A 145 4.04 14.00 -0.62
C GLY A 145 5.56 13.85 -0.61
N TRP A 146 6.15 14.06 0.56
CA TRP A 146 7.59 14.07 0.79
C TRP A 146 8.03 12.85 1.60
N PHE A 147 8.69 11.92 0.94
CA PHE A 147 9.00 10.59 1.47
C PHE A 147 10.50 10.41 1.69
N THR A 148 10.87 9.53 2.62
CA THR A 148 12.29 9.21 2.86
C THR A 148 12.90 8.46 1.69
N ARG A 149 14.22 8.56 1.51
CA ARG A 149 14.96 7.75 0.53
C ARG A 149 14.63 6.25 0.62
N ALA A 150 14.50 5.70 1.82
CA ALA A 150 14.16 4.29 2.03
C ALA A 150 12.79 3.92 1.46
N VAL A 151 11.76 4.72 1.74
CA VAL A 151 10.38 4.52 1.23
C VAL A 151 10.31 4.70 -0.29
N VAL A 152 11.01 5.70 -0.82
CA VAL A 152 11.16 5.89 -2.28
C VAL A 152 11.79 4.66 -2.95
N HIS A 153 12.83 4.07 -2.35
CA HIS A 153 13.49 2.89 -2.89
C HIS A 153 12.60 1.63 -2.84
N SER A 154 11.83 1.40 -1.78
CA SER A 154 10.93 0.25 -1.68
C SER A 154 9.71 0.40 -2.59
N SER A 155 9.03 1.57 -2.57
CA SER A 155 7.93 1.91 -3.50
C SER A 155 8.38 1.73 -4.94
N ARG A 156 9.53 2.30 -5.34
CA ARG A 156 10.05 2.14 -6.71
C ARG A 156 10.21 0.67 -7.10
N ARG A 157 10.75 -0.18 -6.22
CA ARG A 157 10.92 -1.62 -6.50
C ARG A 157 9.55 -2.29 -6.70
N GLN A 158 8.56 -1.95 -5.89
CA GLN A 158 7.19 -2.44 -6.01
C GLN A 158 6.50 -1.94 -7.29
N ASP A 159 6.65 -0.66 -7.63
CA ASP A 159 6.09 -0.05 -8.85
C ASP A 159 6.67 -0.66 -10.11
N MET A 160 7.99 -0.83 -10.18
CA MET A 160 8.66 -1.48 -11.31
C MET A 160 8.18 -2.93 -11.47
N ARG A 161 8.06 -3.69 -10.38
CA ARG A 161 7.47 -5.05 -10.42
C ARG A 161 6.01 -5.03 -10.91
N ARG A 162 5.18 -4.12 -10.38
CA ARG A 162 3.75 -3.98 -10.71
C ARG A 162 3.51 -3.63 -12.18
N LEU A 163 4.37 -2.81 -12.77
CA LEU A 163 4.31 -2.42 -14.18
C LEU A 163 4.92 -3.47 -15.13
N GLY A 164 5.35 -4.62 -14.63
CA GLY A 164 6.04 -5.67 -15.42
C GLY A 164 7.49 -5.34 -15.78
N LEU A 165 8.02 -4.22 -15.29
CA LEU A 165 9.32 -3.65 -15.65
C LEU A 165 10.51 -4.27 -14.87
N GLY A 166 10.35 -5.51 -14.40
CA GLY A 166 11.18 -6.11 -13.35
C GLY A 166 12.31 -7.04 -13.79
N GLY A 167 12.67 -7.10 -15.08
CA GLY A 167 13.70 -8.02 -15.61
C GLY A 167 14.69 -7.35 -16.57
N GLU A 168 15.79 -8.05 -16.90
CA GLU A 168 16.87 -7.55 -17.79
C GLU A 168 16.38 -7.02 -19.14
N ALA A 169 15.31 -7.60 -19.71
CA ALA A 169 14.71 -7.11 -20.95
C ALA A 169 14.17 -5.67 -20.83
N CYS A 170 13.73 -5.28 -19.63
CA CYS A 170 13.13 -3.98 -19.39
C CYS A 170 14.17 -2.85 -19.19
N GLU A 171 15.46 -3.15 -19.06
CA GLU A 171 16.49 -2.09 -19.05
C GLU A 171 16.57 -1.31 -20.38
N LYS A 172 15.90 -1.80 -21.43
CA LYS A 172 15.74 -1.11 -22.72
C LYS A 172 14.41 -0.36 -22.88
N GLU A 173 13.44 -0.61 -22.00
CA GLU A 173 12.10 0.02 -22.01
C GLU A 173 11.88 0.93 -20.78
N TYR A 174 12.94 1.61 -20.31
CA TYR A 174 12.88 2.65 -19.26
C TYR A 174 12.13 3.94 -19.70
N ARG A 175 10.88 3.81 -20.17
CA ARG A 175 10.02 4.93 -20.64
C ARG A 175 8.73 5.09 -19.82
N ALA A 176 8.62 4.44 -18.67
CA ALA A 176 7.55 4.67 -17.70
C ALA A 176 7.72 6.02 -16.99
N SER A 177 7.40 7.12 -17.68
CA SER A 177 7.39 8.47 -17.11
C SER A 177 6.54 8.53 -15.84
N GLY A 178 6.81 9.51 -14.97
CA GLY A 178 6.02 9.74 -13.75
C GLY A 178 4.52 9.86 -14.02
N ARG A 179 4.14 10.32 -15.22
CA ARG A 179 2.75 10.36 -15.70
C ARG A 179 2.15 8.98 -15.90
N ALA A 180 2.90 8.02 -16.46
CA ALA A 180 2.41 6.64 -16.63
C ALA A 180 2.18 5.97 -15.27
N VAL A 181 3.11 6.13 -14.33
CA VAL A 181 3.05 5.56 -12.98
C VAL A 181 1.86 6.13 -12.19
N LEU A 182 1.66 7.45 -12.27
CA LEU A 182 0.53 8.12 -11.63
C LEU A 182 -0.80 7.76 -12.32
N ALA A 183 -0.83 7.64 -13.65
CA ALA A 183 -2.00 7.21 -14.41
C ALA A 183 -2.45 5.80 -14.06
N ASP A 184 -1.53 4.83 -14.06
CA ASP A 184 -1.89 3.45 -13.74
C ASP A 184 -2.26 3.28 -12.27
N THR A 185 -1.65 4.06 -11.37
CA THR A 185 -2.10 4.09 -9.98
C THR A 185 -3.51 4.66 -9.87
N ILE A 186 -3.80 5.83 -10.46
CA ILE A 186 -5.15 6.43 -10.44
C ILE A 186 -6.19 5.47 -11.05
N LYS A 187 -5.92 4.84 -12.20
CA LYS A 187 -6.81 3.81 -12.80
C LYS A 187 -7.08 2.61 -11.88
N ILE A 188 -6.08 2.18 -11.10
CA ILE A 188 -6.28 1.10 -10.12
C ILE A 188 -7.22 1.55 -9.00
N LEU A 189 -7.11 2.80 -8.55
CA LEU A 189 -7.97 3.37 -7.52
C LEU A 189 -9.41 3.56 -8.01
N GLU A 190 -9.61 4.08 -9.21
CA GLU A 190 -10.94 4.19 -9.84
C GLU A 190 -11.62 2.82 -10.02
N LYS A 191 -10.83 1.76 -10.25
CA LYS A 191 -11.35 0.37 -10.29
C LYS A 191 -11.68 -0.17 -8.90
N GLN A 192 -11.04 0.32 -7.84
CA GLN A 192 -11.34 -0.06 -6.45
C GLN A 192 -12.57 0.66 -5.91
N THR A 193 -12.73 1.97 -6.17
CA THR A 193 -13.93 2.73 -5.77
C THR A 193 -15.18 2.17 -6.44
N ARG A 194 -15.19 2.05 -7.77
CA ARG A 194 -16.32 1.46 -8.52
C ARG A 194 -16.70 0.02 -8.11
N LYS A 195 -15.77 -0.73 -7.49
CA LYS A 195 -16.07 -2.05 -6.91
C LYS A 195 -16.74 -1.96 -5.55
N ARG A 196 -16.43 -0.93 -4.76
CA ARG A 196 -17.07 -0.68 -3.47
C ARG A 196 -18.52 -0.22 -3.66
N ASP A 197 -18.74 0.77 -4.52
CA ASP A 197 -20.07 1.33 -4.81
C ASP A 197 -21.05 0.21 -5.25
N ARG A 198 -20.58 -0.69 -6.14
CA ARG A 198 -21.35 -1.87 -6.58
C ARG A 198 -21.66 -2.92 -5.50
N VAL A 199 -20.91 -2.96 -4.40
CA VAL A 199 -21.20 -3.88 -3.28
C VAL A 199 -22.25 -3.25 -2.36
N GLU A 200 -22.22 -1.93 -2.20
CA GLU A 200 -23.21 -1.17 -1.44
C GLU A 200 -24.58 -1.21 -2.16
N ASP A 201 -24.63 -0.99 -3.49
CA ASP A 201 -25.87 -1.15 -4.31
C ASP A 201 -26.51 -2.56 -4.22
N VAL A 202 -25.68 -3.61 -4.13
CA VAL A 202 -26.16 -5.01 -4.08
C VAL A 202 -26.63 -5.41 -2.67
N ALA A 203 -26.10 -4.76 -1.63
CA ALA A 203 -26.59 -4.95 -0.27
C ALA A 203 -28.05 -4.44 -0.15
N ASP A 204 -28.31 -3.23 -0.64
CA ASP A 204 -29.64 -2.60 -0.56
C ASP A 204 -30.68 -3.29 -1.45
N MET A 205 -30.30 -3.82 -2.62
CA MET A 205 -31.20 -4.60 -3.48
C MET A 205 -31.57 -5.99 -2.92
N SER A 206 -30.99 -6.44 -1.79
CA SER A 206 -31.24 -7.78 -1.25
C SER A 206 -32.45 -7.88 -0.30
N ILE A 207 -33.04 -6.76 0.12
CA ILE A 207 -34.16 -6.70 1.08
C ILE A 207 -35.52 -6.55 0.37
N THR A 208 -35.79 -7.39 -0.64
CA THR A 208 -37.17 -7.70 -1.04
C THR A 208 -37.43 -9.18 -0.82
N SER A 209 -38.06 -9.49 0.31
CA SER A 209 -38.30 -10.85 0.80
C SER A 209 -39.26 -11.62 -0.12
N ARG A 210 -38.69 -12.43 -1.03
CA ARG A 210 -39.46 -13.43 -1.76
C ARG A 210 -39.95 -14.48 -0.76
N ALA A 211 -41.25 -14.45 -0.46
CA ALA A 211 -41.86 -15.32 0.55
C ALA A 211 -41.83 -16.80 0.12
N HIS A 212 -40.77 -17.51 0.50
CA HIS A 212 -40.65 -18.95 0.26
C HIS A 212 -41.57 -19.72 1.22
N LYS A 213 -42.57 -20.41 0.64
CA LYS A 213 -43.42 -21.37 1.35
C LYS A 213 -42.57 -22.46 1.99
N LYS A 214 -42.78 -22.73 3.27
CA LYS A 214 -42.12 -23.84 4.00
C LYS A 214 -42.60 -25.20 3.45
N PRO A 215 -41.73 -26.11 3.01
CA PRO A 215 -42.07 -27.52 2.88
C PRO A 215 -42.12 -28.16 4.27
N ARG A 216 -43.01 -29.16 4.44
CA ARG A 216 -43.30 -29.83 5.72
C ARG A 216 -43.10 -31.34 5.55
N THR A 217 -42.04 -31.87 6.16
CA THR A 217 -41.72 -33.30 6.31
C THR A 217 -40.89 -33.41 7.59
N SER A 218 -41.45 -33.86 8.71
CA SER A 218 -41.75 -35.26 9.09
C SER A 218 -40.54 -35.92 9.75
N VAL A 219 -40.78 -36.39 10.98
CA VAL A 219 -39.85 -37.13 11.84
C VAL A 219 -39.65 -38.53 11.28
N ASP A 220 -38.45 -39.10 11.45
CA ASP A 220 -38.33 -40.51 11.81
C ASP A 220 -37.06 -40.77 12.63
N THR A 221 -37.12 -41.80 13.46
CA THR A 221 -36.17 -42.12 14.54
C THR A 221 -35.39 -43.40 14.20
N ALA A 222 -34.08 -43.44 14.47
CA ALA A 222 -33.32 -44.69 14.56
C ALA A 222 -32.14 -44.54 15.54
N GLU A 223 -31.79 -45.64 16.21
CA GLU A 223 -30.91 -45.70 17.38
C GLU A 223 -29.46 -46.11 17.06
N ASN A 224 -28.61 -46.02 18.09
CA ASN A 224 -27.26 -46.62 18.22
C ASN A 224 -26.14 -45.99 17.36
N THR A 225 -24.88 -45.96 17.79
CA THR A 225 -24.19 -46.77 18.82
C THR A 225 -23.21 -45.94 19.65
N ILE A 226 -22.84 -46.42 20.84
CA ILE A 226 -21.81 -45.85 21.73
C ILE A 226 -20.40 -46.18 21.21
N ASP A 227 -19.50 -45.20 21.19
CA ASP A 227 -18.04 -45.42 21.16
C ASP A 227 -17.31 -44.24 21.87
N PRO A 228 -16.50 -44.45 22.92
CA PRO A 228 -15.80 -43.38 23.64
C PRO A 228 -14.33 -43.24 23.18
N GLY A 229 -14.02 -42.17 22.44
CA GLY A 229 -12.66 -41.84 22.01
C GLY A 229 -12.40 -40.33 22.00
N GLU A 230 -11.44 -39.88 22.82
CA GLU A 230 -11.25 -38.46 23.15
C GLU A 230 -10.54 -37.60 22.08
N SER A 231 -10.71 -36.28 22.26
CA SER A 231 -9.73 -35.24 21.90
C SER A 231 -9.48 -34.89 20.42
N ALA A 232 -10.47 -34.22 19.82
CA ALA A 232 -10.20 -33.16 18.84
C ALA A 232 -11.04 -31.90 19.16
N SER A 233 -10.37 -30.78 19.39
CA SER A 233 -10.99 -29.52 19.82
C SER A 233 -11.87 -28.92 18.72
N LYS A 234 -13.19 -28.99 18.90
CA LYS A 234 -14.17 -28.29 18.05
C LYS A 234 -13.98 -26.78 18.19
N LEU A 235 -13.22 -26.19 17.26
CA LEU A 235 -13.17 -24.74 17.07
C LEU A 235 -14.57 -24.27 16.63
N LYS A 236 -15.40 -23.81 17.58
CA LYS A 236 -16.72 -23.25 17.28
C LYS A 236 -16.53 -22.08 16.33
N LYS A 237 -17.12 -22.16 15.13
CA LYS A 237 -17.34 -20.99 14.26
C LYS A 237 -18.28 -20.05 15.00
N SER A 238 -17.72 -19.07 15.71
CA SER A 238 -18.45 -17.93 16.26
C SER A 238 -18.82 -16.97 15.12
N GLY A 239 -19.70 -17.44 14.24
CA GLY A 239 -20.34 -16.62 13.21
C GLY A 239 -21.45 -15.78 13.82
N ARG A 240 -21.07 -14.83 14.69
CA ARG A 240 -21.92 -13.71 15.09
C ARG A 240 -21.16 -12.43 14.81
N ASN A 241 -21.67 -11.68 13.84
CA ASN A 241 -21.59 -10.23 13.93
C ASN A 241 -22.52 -9.85 15.08
N ASP A 242 -22.03 -9.95 16.31
CA ASP A 242 -22.67 -9.24 17.41
C ASP A 242 -22.40 -7.76 17.13
N GLU A 243 -23.40 -7.12 16.51
CA GLU A 243 -23.55 -5.67 16.56
C GLU A 243 -23.31 -5.25 18.01
N LEU A 244 -22.40 -4.29 18.22
CA LEU A 244 -22.11 -3.76 19.54
C LEU A 244 -23.44 -3.29 20.14
N ASN A 245 -23.99 -4.11 21.04
CA ASN A 245 -25.33 -3.92 21.54
C ASN A 245 -25.32 -2.68 22.43
N VAL A 246 -25.72 -1.53 21.87
CA VAL A 246 -25.72 -0.22 22.54
C VAL A 246 -26.84 -0.13 23.59
N GLY A 247 -27.85 -1.03 23.48
CA GLY A 247 -29.02 -1.09 24.35
C GLY A 247 -28.78 -1.03 25.86
N PRO A 248 -27.76 -1.70 26.46
CA PRO A 248 -27.59 -1.72 27.91
C PRO A 248 -27.38 -0.34 28.54
N MET A 249 -26.68 0.57 27.87
CA MET A 249 -26.45 1.92 28.39
C MET A 249 -27.67 2.82 28.18
N GLU A 250 -28.35 2.65 27.06
CA GLU A 250 -29.53 3.42 26.70
C GLU A 250 -30.75 3.06 27.58
N ASP A 251 -30.91 1.78 27.91
CA ASP A 251 -31.89 1.29 28.91
C ASP A 251 -31.57 1.80 30.32
N VAL A 252 -30.29 1.84 30.72
CA VAL A 252 -29.87 2.42 32.02
C VAL A 252 -30.17 3.93 32.08
N MET A 253 -29.86 4.68 31.03
CA MET A 253 -30.18 6.11 30.93
C MET A 253 -31.70 6.36 30.97
N LYS A 254 -32.49 5.52 30.31
CA LYS A 254 -33.96 5.59 30.29
C LYS A 254 -34.58 5.23 31.65
N ALA A 255 -34.01 4.27 32.36
CA ALA A 255 -34.37 3.95 33.75
C ALA A 255 -34.02 5.09 34.72
N PHE A 256 -32.93 5.84 34.45
CA PHE A 256 -32.50 6.99 35.26
C PHE A 256 -33.50 8.13 35.13
N GLY A 257 -33.84 8.51 33.89
CA GLY A 257 -34.84 9.54 33.60
C GLY A 257 -36.16 9.28 34.32
N LYS A 258 -36.70 8.05 34.21
CA LYS A 258 -37.93 7.65 34.92
C LYS A 258 -37.81 7.68 36.44
N ALA A 259 -36.65 7.33 37.01
CA ALA A 259 -36.44 7.38 38.46
C ALA A 259 -36.42 8.83 38.99
N MET A 260 -35.71 9.72 38.28
CA MET A 260 -35.69 11.16 38.56
C MET A 260 -37.08 11.78 38.45
N GLU A 261 -37.80 11.48 37.37
CA GLU A 261 -39.16 11.98 37.12
C GLU A 261 -40.13 11.57 38.24
N GLN A 262 -40.11 10.30 38.65
CA GLN A 262 -40.91 9.82 39.79
C GLN A 262 -40.56 10.51 41.11
N ALA A 263 -39.27 10.71 41.39
CA ALA A 263 -38.79 11.38 42.60
C ALA A 263 -39.23 12.86 42.68
N VAL A 264 -39.24 13.56 41.54
CA VAL A 264 -39.71 14.96 41.46
C VAL A 264 -41.22 15.05 41.70
N THR A 265 -42.01 14.08 41.23
CA THR A 265 -43.48 14.10 41.37
C THR A 265 -44.01 13.69 42.76
N ASN A 266 -43.26 12.90 43.53
CA ASN A 266 -43.71 12.38 44.83
C ASN A 266 -42.87 12.97 45.97
N HIS A 267 -43.38 14.03 46.61
CA HIS A 267 -42.71 14.72 47.73
C HIS A 267 -42.78 13.98 49.09
N SER A 268 -42.76 12.64 49.10
CA SER A 268 -42.61 11.86 50.35
C SER A 268 -41.15 11.47 50.57
N ASP A 269 -40.68 11.60 51.81
CA ASP A 269 -39.29 11.24 52.18
C ASP A 269 -38.94 9.79 51.81
N ASP A 270 -39.90 8.87 51.89
CA ASP A 270 -39.72 7.48 51.49
C ASP A 270 -39.51 7.31 49.97
N ALA A 271 -40.19 8.12 49.14
CA ALA A 271 -39.96 8.13 47.70
C ALA A 271 -38.59 8.71 47.34
N LEU A 272 -38.13 9.73 48.07
CA LEU A 272 -36.78 10.30 47.92
C LEU A 272 -35.69 9.29 48.30
N ARG A 273 -35.81 8.60 49.44
CA ARG A 273 -34.87 7.53 49.84
C ARG A 273 -34.85 6.37 48.85
N ALA A 274 -36.01 5.94 48.36
CA ALA A 274 -36.11 4.88 47.34
C ALA A 274 -35.44 5.31 46.01
N ALA A 275 -35.59 6.57 45.62
CA ALA A 275 -34.90 7.13 44.46
C ALA A 275 -33.38 7.19 44.67
N GLU A 276 -32.91 7.62 45.85
CA GLU A 276 -31.49 7.69 46.18
C GLU A 276 -30.81 6.31 46.09
N VAL A 277 -31.39 5.27 46.70
CA VAL A 277 -30.88 3.88 46.61
C VAL A 277 -30.83 3.39 45.16
N LYS A 278 -31.84 3.74 44.35
CA LYS A 278 -31.87 3.39 42.92
C LYS A 278 -30.79 4.13 42.13
N ILE A 279 -30.56 5.41 42.41
CA ILE A 279 -29.48 6.21 41.80
C ILE A 279 -28.11 5.60 42.16
N GLN A 280 -27.85 5.28 43.43
CA GLN A 280 -26.60 4.65 43.87
C GLN A 280 -26.37 3.29 43.19
N THR A 281 -27.41 2.44 43.15
CA THR A 281 -27.37 1.13 42.45
C THR A 281 -27.01 1.29 40.98
N MET A 282 -27.56 2.32 40.31
CA MET A 282 -27.28 2.59 38.92
C MET A 282 -25.89 3.19 38.67
N GLN A 283 -25.40 4.05 39.57
CA GLN A 283 -24.02 4.55 39.53
C GLN A 283 -23.02 3.40 39.64
N GLN A 284 -23.24 2.47 40.57
CA GLN A 284 -22.45 1.24 40.67
C GLN A 284 -22.51 0.44 39.36
N ARG A 285 -23.70 0.26 38.77
CA ARG A 285 -23.84 -0.51 37.52
C ARG A 285 -23.14 0.15 36.32
N VAL A 286 -23.16 1.48 36.23
CA VAL A 286 -22.41 2.22 35.21
C VAL A 286 -20.90 2.03 35.40
N TYR A 287 -20.40 2.07 36.63
CA TYR A 287 -19.00 1.82 36.94
C TYR A 287 -18.57 0.38 36.57
N GLU A 288 -19.39 -0.63 36.88
CA GLU A 288 -19.16 -2.02 36.46
C GLU A 288 -19.06 -2.16 34.93
N LEU A 289 -19.99 -1.55 34.18
CA LEU A 289 -20.00 -1.58 32.72
C LEU A 289 -18.80 -0.85 32.12
N GLN A 290 -18.39 0.28 32.69
CA GLN A 290 -17.17 1.00 32.29
C GLN A 290 -15.91 0.14 32.52
N LEU A 291 -15.80 -0.51 33.69
CA LEU A 291 -14.68 -1.40 34.00
C LEU A 291 -14.64 -2.62 33.08
N GLN A 292 -15.79 -3.20 32.76
CA GLN A 292 -15.91 -4.29 31.78
C GLN A 292 -15.44 -3.82 30.39
N HIS A 293 -15.95 -2.68 29.90
CA HIS A 293 -15.58 -2.12 28.59
C HIS A 293 -14.07 -1.81 28.49
N VAL A 294 -13.46 -1.24 29.54
CA VAL A 294 -12.00 -1.00 29.60
C VAL A 294 -11.22 -2.33 29.57
N THR A 295 -11.70 -3.34 30.30
CA THR A 295 -11.07 -4.67 30.33
C THR A 295 -11.16 -5.39 28.98
N GLU A 296 -12.30 -5.32 28.30
CA GLU A 296 -12.50 -5.88 26.96
C GLU A 296 -11.68 -5.12 25.90
N SER A 297 -11.67 -3.78 25.94
CA SER A 297 -10.81 -2.95 25.09
C SER A 297 -9.32 -3.29 25.25
N SER A 298 -8.87 -3.55 26.48
CA SER A 298 -7.50 -3.96 26.78
C SER A 298 -7.16 -5.34 26.19
N LYS A 299 -8.09 -6.30 26.27
CA LYS A 299 -7.96 -7.62 25.61
C LYS A 299 -7.85 -7.47 24.10
N PHE A 300 -8.77 -6.72 23.47
CA PHE A 300 -8.73 -6.48 22.02
C PHE A 300 -7.44 -5.79 21.56
N ASN A 301 -6.96 -4.79 22.30
CA ASN A 301 -5.66 -4.15 22.01
C ASN A 301 -4.50 -5.16 22.11
N THR A 302 -4.53 -6.05 23.10
CA THR A 302 -3.50 -7.10 23.25
C THR A 302 -3.53 -8.11 22.11
N GLU A 303 -4.71 -8.49 21.64
CA GLU A 303 -4.88 -9.37 20.46
C GLU A 303 -4.47 -8.67 19.17
N LEU A 304 -4.77 -7.38 19.02
CA LEU A 304 -4.36 -6.56 17.88
C LEU A 304 -2.84 -6.45 17.78
N THR A 305 -2.13 -6.20 18.89
CA THR A 305 -0.67 -6.18 18.92
C THR A 305 -0.07 -7.53 18.51
N LYS A 306 -0.59 -8.64 19.05
CA LYS A 306 -0.14 -10.01 18.65
C LYS A 306 -0.40 -10.30 17.17
N ALA A 307 -1.50 -9.79 16.61
CA ALA A 307 -1.80 -9.91 15.18
C ALA A 307 -0.82 -9.08 14.33
N GLN A 308 -0.45 -7.87 14.77
CA GLN A 308 0.55 -7.01 14.12
C GLN A 308 1.94 -7.66 14.13
N GLU A 309 2.41 -8.17 15.28
CA GLU A 309 3.67 -8.90 15.40
C GLU A 309 3.72 -10.11 14.45
N LYS A 310 2.61 -10.85 14.35
CA LYS A 310 2.49 -11.99 13.41
C LYS A 310 2.54 -11.56 11.95
N ILE A 311 1.92 -10.43 11.59
CA ILE A 311 1.99 -9.85 10.23
C ILE A 311 3.41 -9.39 9.90
N GLU A 312 4.10 -8.73 10.84
CA GLU A 312 5.48 -8.30 10.65
C GLU A 312 6.41 -9.50 10.43
N LYS A 313 6.28 -10.55 11.26
CA LYS A 313 7.04 -11.79 11.08
C LYS A 313 6.79 -12.41 9.69
N LEU A 314 5.53 -12.60 9.31
CA LEU A 314 5.19 -13.19 8.00
C LEU A 314 5.69 -12.34 6.82
N THR A 315 5.81 -11.02 7.00
CA THR A 315 6.37 -10.12 5.98
C THR A 315 7.88 -10.33 5.83
N LYS A 316 8.62 -10.45 6.94
CA LYS A 316 10.06 -10.79 6.92
C LYS A 316 10.32 -12.18 6.34
N ASP A 317 9.52 -13.18 6.74
CA ASP A 317 9.61 -14.54 6.19
C ASP A 317 9.37 -14.54 4.67
N LYS A 318 8.39 -13.75 4.19
CA LYS A 318 8.12 -13.56 2.75
C LYS A 318 9.29 -12.88 2.02
N GLU A 319 9.89 -11.84 2.59
CA GLU A 319 11.04 -11.16 1.99
C GLU A 319 12.24 -12.10 1.83
N GLY A 320 12.51 -12.95 2.83
CA GLY A 320 13.54 -13.99 2.75
C GLY A 320 13.26 -15.03 1.66
N LEU A 321 12.01 -15.46 1.48
CA LEU A 321 11.61 -16.36 0.40
C LEU A 321 11.73 -15.70 -0.99
N GLU A 322 11.39 -14.41 -1.12
CA GLU A 322 11.60 -13.66 -2.37
C GLU A 322 13.10 -13.56 -2.75
N GLU A 323 13.99 -13.41 -1.76
CA GLU A 323 15.44 -13.41 -1.97
C GLU A 323 15.98 -14.79 -2.39
N GLN A 324 15.54 -15.86 -1.72
CA GLN A 324 15.91 -17.24 -2.09
C GLN A 324 15.47 -17.58 -3.52
N LEU A 325 14.23 -17.25 -3.89
CA LEU A 325 13.70 -17.46 -5.25
C LEU A 325 14.51 -16.70 -6.31
N TRP A 326 14.98 -15.49 -5.98
CA TRP A 326 15.82 -14.70 -6.88
C TRP A 326 17.22 -15.32 -7.08
N ILE A 327 17.83 -15.83 -6.01
CA ILE A 327 19.12 -16.55 -6.07
C ILE A 327 18.98 -17.83 -6.92
N GLU A 328 17.89 -18.58 -6.73
CA GLU A 328 17.61 -19.79 -7.51
C GLU A 328 17.41 -19.48 -9.00
N ALA A 329 16.65 -18.42 -9.33
CA ALA A 329 16.46 -17.98 -10.71
C ALA A 329 17.78 -17.58 -11.40
N GLU A 330 18.67 -16.87 -10.70
CA GLU A 330 20.02 -16.55 -11.21
C GLU A 330 20.91 -17.79 -11.36
N CYS A 331 20.78 -18.77 -10.48
CA CYS A 331 21.46 -20.06 -10.60
C CYS A 331 20.96 -20.83 -11.84
N HIS A 332 19.65 -20.96 -12.01
CA HIS A 332 19.01 -21.61 -13.15
C HIS A 332 19.43 -20.95 -14.48
N LYS A 333 19.43 -19.61 -14.54
CA LYS A 333 19.88 -18.83 -15.70
C LYS A 333 21.35 -19.09 -16.07
N LYS A 334 22.24 -19.27 -15.08
CA LYS A 334 23.64 -19.65 -15.32
C LYS A 334 23.76 -21.09 -15.84
N THR A 335 22.95 -22.01 -15.31
CA THR A 335 22.87 -23.40 -15.77
C THR A 335 22.34 -23.49 -17.20
N GLN A 336 21.27 -22.75 -17.54
CA GLN A 336 20.74 -22.67 -18.90
C GLN A 336 21.80 -22.19 -19.90
N LYS A 337 22.50 -21.09 -19.60
CA LYS A 337 23.61 -20.61 -20.46
C LYS A 337 24.73 -21.64 -20.67
N ARG A 338 24.97 -22.53 -19.70
CA ARG A 338 25.92 -23.66 -19.86
C ARG A 338 25.34 -24.76 -20.73
N TYR A 339 24.06 -25.09 -20.56
CA TYR A 339 23.34 -26.05 -21.38
C TYR A 339 23.31 -25.61 -22.85
N ASP A 340 22.90 -24.38 -23.14
CA ASP A 340 22.84 -23.82 -24.50
C ASP A 340 24.22 -23.85 -25.19
N LYS A 341 25.28 -23.50 -24.44
CA LYS A 341 26.67 -23.55 -24.92
C LYS A 341 27.15 -24.98 -25.21
N LEU A 342 26.71 -25.96 -24.43
CA LEU A 342 27.02 -27.38 -24.66
C LEU A 342 26.22 -27.93 -25.85
N HIS A 343 24.91 -27.64 -25.91
CA HIS A 343 24.04 -28.02 -27.01
C HIS A 343 24.58 -27.50 -28.36
N GLY A 344 24.95 -26.22 -28.44
CA GLY A 344 25.58 -25.66 -29.63
C GLY A 344 26.96 -26.25 -29.98
N LYS A 345 27.69 -26.87 -29.03
CA LYS A 345 28.89 -27.66 -29.35
C LYS A 345 28.53 -29.02 -29.96
N VAL A 346 27.55 -29.71 -29.38
CA VAL A 346 27.08 -31.02 -29.88
C VAL A 346 26.50 -30.86 -31.29
N GLN A 347 25.72 -29.80 -31.53
CA GLN A 347 25.19 -29.48 -32.87
C GLN A 347 26.32 -29.29 -33.90
N ARG A 348 27.34 -28.47 -33.61
CA ARG A 348 28.49 -28.31 -34.51
C ARG A 348 29.26 -29.61 -34.74
N MET A 349 29.40 -30.47 -33.73
CA MET A 349 30.01 -31.80 -33.92
C MET A 349 29.16 -32.68 -34.84
N HIS A 350 27.83 -32.63 -34.73
CA HIS A 350 26.92 -33.35 -35.61
C HIS A 350 27.01 -32.86 -37.05
N GLU A 351 27.03 -31.54 -37.26
CA GLU A 351 27.26 -30.90 -38.56
C GLU A 351 28.61 -31.34 -39.18
N THR A 352 29.72 -31.25 -38.43
CA THR A 352 31.04 -31.73 -38.90
C THR A 352 31.04 -33.22 -39.24
N MET A 353 30.39 -34.08 -38.45
CA MET A 353 30.31 -35.51 -38.78
C MET A 353 29.52 -35.74 -40.07
N HIS A 354 28.39 -35.05 -40.24
CA HIS A 354 27.55 -35.13 -41.44
C HIS A 354 28.32 -34.68 -42.71
N ASP A 355 29.20 -33.69 -42.60
CA ASP A 355 30.07 -33.24 -43.70
C ASP A 355 31.24 -34.19 -44.03
N LEU A 356 31.66 -35.02 -43.07
CA LEU A 356 32.77 -35.97 -43.24
C LEU A 356 32.33 -37.31 -43.84
N PHE A 357 31.15 -37.82 -43.49
CA PHE A 357 30.65 -39.11 -44.00
C PHE A 357 30.62 -39.21 -45.54
N PRO A 358 30.12 -38.20 -46.31
CA PRO A 358 30.13 -38.23 -47.77
C PRO A 358 31.52 -38.14 -48.42
N LYS A 359 32.54 -37.72 -47.68
CA LYS A 359 33.94 -37.67 -48.15
C LYS A 359 34.60 -39.04 -48.00
N MET A 360 34.49 -39.63 -46.80
CA MET A 360 34.98 -40.99 -46.54
C MET A 360 34.37 -42.04 -47.50
N GLY A 361 33.14 -41.82 -47.99
CA GLY A 361 32.51 -42.70 -48.97
C GLY A 361 32.92 -42.49 -50.44
N ARG A 362 33.72 -41.45 -50.78
CA ARG A 362 34.23 -41.23 -52.15
C ARG A 362 35.63 -41.79 -52.34
N ASP A 363 36.51 -41.58 -51.36
CA ASP A 363 37.92 -41.99 -51.45
C ASP A 363 38.07 -43.51 -51.64
N SER A 364 37.07 -44.32 -51.23
CA SER A 364 37.03 -45.76 -51.47
C SER A 364 36.62 -46.20 -52.89
N ARG A 365 36.24 -45.27 -53.79
CA ARG A 365 35.77 -45.60 -55.16
C ARG A 365 36.74 -45.23 -56.28
N GLU A 366 37.72 -44.39 -56.02
CA GLU A 366 38.71 -43.98 -57.03
C GLU A 366 39.94 -44.92 -57.09
N GLY A 367 40.03 -45.90 -56.17
CA GLY A 367 41.11 -46.90 -56.14
C GLY A 367 40.90 -48.16 -56.98
N GLU A 368 39.74 -48.33 -57.64
CA GLU A 368 39.34 -49.60 -58.29
C GLU A 368 39.27 -49.54 -59.84
N GLN A 369 39.73 -48.44 -60.47
CA GLN A 369 39.69 -48.24 -61.94
C GLN A 369 41.09 -48.12 -62.60
N GLY A 370 42.12 -48.69 -61.99
CA GLY A 370 43.52 -48.42 -62.34
C GLY A 370 44.40 -49.61 -62.73
N ASP A 371 43.88 -50.74 -63.23
CA ASP A 371 44.75 -51.87 -63.66
C ASP A 371 44.15 -52.87 -64.69
N GLU A 372 43.54 -52.39 -65.78
CA GLU A 372 43.06 -53.26 -66.89
C GLU A 372 43.51 -52.78 -68.30
N SER A 373 44.66 -52.10 -68.42
CA SER A 373 45.11 -51.60 -69.74
C SER A 373 46.62 -51.74 -70.05
N GLU A 374 47.20 -52.91 -69.81
CA GLU A 374 48.36 -53.38 -70.59
C GLU A 374 48.06 -54.76 -71.20
N GLY A 375 47.88 -54.80 -72.52
CA GLY A 375 47.39 -55.99 -73.21
C GLY A 375 47.29 -55.84 -74.73
N ARG A 376 48.34 -55.36 -75.39
CA ARG A 376 48.55 -55.46 -76.85
C ARG A 376 50.00 -55.29 -77.26
#